data_AF-A0A926BPA8-F1
#
_entry.id   AF-A0A926BPA8-F1
#
_cell.length_a   1.000
_cell.length_b   1.000
_cell.length_c   1.000
_cell.angle_alpha   90.00
_cell.angle_beta   90.00
_cell.angle_gamma   90.00
#
_symmetry.space_group_name_H-M   'P 1'
#
loop_
_entity.id
_entity.type
_entity.pdbx_description
1 polymer ?
#
loop_
_entity_poly.entity_id
_entity_poly.type
_entity_poly.pdbx_seq_one_letter_code
_entity_poly.pdbx_strand_id
1 'polypeptide(L)'
;VYLLGLGSWAGYQAQKKILEATPLFELHTLEAQMTENCTVVSVIASRFQALPGIMARLLASLARSGVPVYQTADSAYSISALIPEADATTAVRILHQEFGLSETGIPGG
;
A
#
# COMPACT_ATOMS: atom_id res chain seq x y z
N VAL A 1 18.67 -12.52 11.13
CA VAL A 1 18.60 -11.19 11.76
C VAL A 1 18.64 -10.17 10.63
N TYR A 2 17.68 -9.24 10.57
CA TYR A 2 17.69 -8.18 9.55
C TYR A 2 18.32 -6.92 10.15
N LEU A 3 19.27 -6.34 9.43
CA LEU A 3 19.85 -5.03 9.75
C LEU A 3 19.37 -4.04 8.70
N LEU A 4 18.38 -3.24 9.09
CA LEU A 4 17.91 -2.13 8.27
C LEU A 4 18.62 -0.86 8.73
N GLY A 5 19.42 -0.28 7.84
CA GLY A 5 20.04 1.03 8.04
C GLY A 5 19.53 1.99 6.98
N LEU A 6 18.97 3.13 7.40
CA LEU A 6 18.64 4.23 6.50
C LEU A 6 19.82 5.20 6.47
N GLY A 7 20.42 5.40 5.30
CA GLY A 7 21.56 6.31 5.10
C GLY A 7 22.90 5.82 5.68
N SER A 8 23.90 6.72 5.74
CA SER A 8 25.26 6.41 6.22
C SER A 8 25.36 6.51 7.75
N TRP A 9 24.57 5.71 8.46
CA TRP A 9 24.58 5.72 9.92
C TRP A 9 25.79 4.94 10.47
N ALA A 10 26.58 5.57 11.36
CA ALA A 10 27.78 4.98 11.95
C ALA A 10 27.49 3.67 12.71
N GLY A 11 26.31 3.55 13.33
CA GLY A 11 25.86 2.35 14.02
C GLY A 11 25.70 1.15 13.10
N TYR A 12 25.09 1.36 11.92
CA TYR A 12 24.94 0.31 10.90
C TYR A 12 26.29 -0.22 10.43
N GLN A 13 27.25 0.68 10.15
CA GLN A 13 28.59 0.29 9.69
C GLN A 13 29.36 -0.52 10.74
N ALA A 14 29.24 -0.14 12.02
CA ALA A 14 29.86 -0.89 13.11
C ALA A 14 29.24 -2.29 13.28
N GLN A 15 27.90 -2.39 13.26
CA GLN A 15 27.19 -3.67 13.37
C GLN A 15 27.43 -4.58 12.17
N LYS A 16 27.46 -4.02 10.95
CA LYS A 16 27.78 -4.75 9.72
C LYS A 16 29.16 -5.40 9.80
N LYS A 17 30.20 -4.66 10.21
CA LYS A 17 31.56 -5.20 10.37
C LYS A 17 31.63 -6.36 11.35
N ILE A 18 30.91 -6.27 12.48
CA ILE A 18 30.88 -7.35 13.47
C ILE A 18 30.25 -8.61 12.87
N LEU A 19 29.15 -8.45 12.13
CA LEU A 19 28.48 -9.59 11.48
C LEU A 19 29.33 -10.20 10.37
N GLU A 20 29.99 -9.39 9.54
CA GLU A 20 30.91 -9.87 8.49
C GLU A 20 32.09 -10.66 9.06
N ALA A 21 32.56 -10.30 10.26
CA ALA A 21 33.63 -11.01 10.95
C ALA A 21 33.16 -12.28 11.70
N THR A 22 31.85 -12.55 11.76
CA THR A 22 31.28 -13.66 12.53
C THR A 22 30.90 -14.82 11.59
N PRO A 23 31.63 -15.96 11.59
CA PRO A 23 31.44 -17.04 10.63
C PRO A 23 30.25 -17.96 10.95
N LEU A 24 29.22 -17.45 11.63
CA LEU A 24 28.07 -18.22 12.09
C LEU A 24 26.91 -18.21 11.09
N PHE A 25 26.90 -17.27 10.13
CA PHE A 25 25.76 -17.04 9.24
C PHE A 25 26.21 -16.55 7.86
N GLU A 26 25.41 -16.85 6.83
CA GLU A 26 25.56 -16.26 5.50
C GLU A 26 24.91 -14.87 5.47
N LEU A 27 25.64 -13.88 4.91
CA LEU A 27 25.18 -12.50 4.82
C LEU A 27 24.74 -12.16 3.40
N HIS A 28 23.49 -11.71 3.28
CA HIS A 28 22.96 -11.18 2.04
C HIS A 28 22.72 -9.68 2.16
N THR A 29 23.24 -8.90 1.21
CA THR A 29 22.93 -7.47 1.09
C THR A 29 21.79 -7.31 0.10
N LEU A 30 20.73 -6.62 0.51
CA LEU A 30 19.59 -6.27 -0.33
C LEU A 30 19.60 -4.76 -0.54
N GLU A 31 19.49 -4.33 -1.79
CA GLU A 31 19.25 -2.92 -2.10
C GLU A 31 17.78 -2.58 -1.87
N ALA A 32 17.54 -1.45 -1.22
CA ALA A 32 16.20 -0.94 -0.96
C ALA A 32 16.05 0.45 -1.59
N GLN A 33 14.88 0.71 -2.16
CA GLN A 33 14.49 2.02 -2.68
C GLN A 33 13.37 2.59 -1.82
N MET A 34 13.38 3.91 -1.64
CA MET A 34 12.34 4.62 -0.90
C MET A 34 11.52 5.46 -1.88
N THR A 35 10.20 5.36 -1.76
CA THR A 35 9.26 6.20 -2.50
C THR A 35 8.51 7.05 -1.49
N GLU A 36 8.64 8.37 -1.60
CA GLU A 36 7.93 9.34 -0.76
C GLU A 36 6.63 9.79 -1.44
N ASN A 37 5.85 10.65 -0.77
CA ASN A 37 4.60 11.22 -1.30
C ASN A 37 3.60 10.14 -1.74
N CYS A 38 3.41 9.14 -0.87
CA CYS A 38 2.44 8.08 -1.04
C CYS A 38 1.31 8.23 -0.02
N THR A 39 0.11 7.82 -0.40
CA THR A 39 -1.04 7.74 0.51
C THR A 39 -1.74 6.39 0.36
N VAL A 40 -2.57 6.05 1.33
CA VAL A 40 -3.38 4.83 1.30
C VAL A 40 -4.85 5.20 1.11
N VAL A 41 -5.47 4.65 0.07
CA VAL A 41 -6.92 4.70 -0.11
C VAL A 41 -7.51 3.33 0.26
N SER A 42 -8.62 3.32 0.99
CA SER A 42 -9.24 2.09 1.47
C SER A 42 -10.74 2.07 1.20
N VAL A 43 -11.23 0.92 0.74
CA VAL A 43 -12.66 0.63 0.62
C VAL A 43 -13.05 -0.23 1.81
N ILE A 44 -14.06 0.23 2.57
CA ILE A 44 -14.51 -0.40 3.83
C ILE A 44 -15.90 -0.99 3.63
N ALA A 45 -16.10 -2.24 4.05
CA ALA A 45 -17.38 -2.93 4.00
C ALA A 45 -17.39 -4.08 4.99
N SER A 46 -18.60 -4.41 5.44
CA SER A 46 -18.83 -5.64 6.17
C SER A 46 -18.75 -6.83 5.20
N ARG A 47 -17.91 -7.83 5.53
CA ARG A 47 -17.81 -9.11 4.80
C ARG A 47 -17.31 -9.02 3.35
N PHE A 48 -16.21 -8.33 3.07
CA PHE A 48 -15.59 -8.36 1.73
C PHE A 48 -15.26 -9.76 1.21
N GLN A 49 -14.88 -10.68 2.11
CA GLN A 49 -14.57 -12.07 1.76
C GLN A 49 -15.77 -12.82 1.11
N ALA A 50 -17.00 -12.34 1.33
CA ALA A 50 -18.20 -12.95 0.77
C ALA A 50 -18.55 -12.46 -0.65
N LEU A 51 -17.83 -11.45 -1.17
CA LEU A 51 -18.09 -10.84 -2.47
C LEU A 51 -16.89 -11.04 -3.40
N PRO A 52 -16.91 -12.08 -4.25
CA PRO A 52 -15.85 -12.35 -5.21
C PRO A 52 -15.61 -11.14 -6.13
N GLY A 53 -14.33 -10.84 -6.38
CA GLY A 53 -13.93 -9.86 -7.39
C GLY A 53 -13.90 -8.39 -6.93
N ILE A 54 -14.10 -8.07 -5.64
CA ILE A 54 -14.00 -6.68 -5.18
C ILE A 54 -12.59 -6.11 -5.34
N MET A 55 -11.55 -6.87 -5.00
CA MET A 55 -10.16 -6.46 -5.26
C MET A 55 -9.94 -6.17 -6.75
N ALA A 56 -10.43 -7.05 -7.63
CA ALA A 56 -10.32 -6.86 -9.07
C ALA A 56 -11.07 -5.60 -9.55
N ARG A 57 -12.26 -5.30 -9.02
CA ARG A 57 -13.01 -4.06 -9.31
C ARG A 57 -12.23 -2.82 -8.86
N LEU A 58 -11.72 -2.81 -7.63
CA LEU A 58 -10.92 -1.72 -7.10
C LEU A 58 -9.70 -1.44 -7.99
N LEU A 59 -8.90 -2.47 -8.25
CA LEU A 59 -7.70 -2.35 -9.08
C LEU A 59 -8.03 -1.93 -10.51
N ALA A 60 -9.07 -2.52 -11.11
CA ALA A 60 -9.49 -2.15 -12.45
C ALA A 60 -9.98 -0.70 -12.52
N SER A 61 -10.69 -0.21 -11.51
CA SER A 61 -11.15 1.19 -11.48
C SER A 61 -10.01 2.19 -11.41
N LEU A 62 -9.00 1.92 -10.56
CA LEU A 62 -7.80 2.78 -10.43
C LEU A 62 -6.92 2.71 -11.68
N ALA A 63 -6.77 1.52 -12.27
CA ALA A 63 -6.01 1.34 -13.50
C ALA A 63 -6.66 2.08 -14.68
N ARG A 64 -7.99 1.99 -14.85
CA ARG A 64 -8.72 2.68 -15.93
C ARG A 64 -8.63 4.20 -15.85
N SER A 65 -8.37 4.76 -14.67
CA SER A 65 -8.19 6.20 -14.47
C SER A 65 -6.73 6.66 -14.50
N GLY A 66 -5.78 5.75 -14.73
CA GLY A 66 -4.36 6.06 -14.71
C GLY A 66 -3.79 6.34 -13.31
N VAL A 67 -4.45 5.89 -12.24
CA VAL A 67 -3.90 5.98 -10.88
C VAL A 67 -3.02 4.74 -10.64
N PRO A 68 -1.70 4.89 -10.50
CA PRO A 68 -0.82 3.76 -10.26
C PRO A 68 -1.02 3.23 -8.83
N VAL A 69 -0.95 1.91 -8.68
CA VAL A 69 -1.03 1.22 -7.40
C VAL A 69 0.34 0.61 -7.09
N TYR A 70 0.98 1.07 -6.03
CA TYR A 70 2.29 0.59 -5.59
C TYR A 70 2.20 -0.69 -4.76
N GLN A 71 1.15 -0.80 -3.94
CA GLN A 71 0.95 -1.95 -3.08
C GLN A 71 -0.53 -2.11 -2.75
N THR A 72 -0.95 -3.34 -2.48
CA THR A 72 -2.28 -3.66 -1.95
C THR A 72 -2.17 -4.37 -0.61
N ALA A 73 -3.16 -4.16 0.25
CA ALA A 73 -3.37 -4.92 1.47
C ALA A 73 -4.87 -5.12 1.71
N ASP A 74 -5.25 -6.20 2.38
CA ASP A 74 -6.64 -6.47 2.74
C ASP A 74 -6.78 -6.94 4.19
N SER A 75 -7.99 -6.86 4.70
CA SER A 75 -8.39 -7.36 6.01
C SER A 75 -9.80 -7.95 5.95
N ALA A 76 -10.36 -8.34 7.09
CA ALA A 76 -11.76 -8.77 7.18
C ALA A 76 -12.76 -7.67 6.77
N TYR A 77 -12.35 -6.40 6.83
CA TYR A 77 -13.26 -5.24 6.67
C TYR A 77 -12.76 -4.18 5.69
N SER A 78 -11.59 -4.36 5.09
CA SER A 78 -10.98 -3.35 4.22
C SER A 78 -10.20 -3.97 3.07
N ILE A 79 -10.20 -3.27 1.95
CA ILE A 79 -9.21 -3.44 0.89
C ILE A 79 -8.55 -2.08 0.67
N SER A 80 -7.22 -2.06 0.72
CA SER A 80 -6.40 -0.86 0.71
C SER A 80 -5.39 -0.89 -0.43
N ALA A 81 -5.16 0.26 -1.04
CA ALA A 81 -4.15 0.46 -2.07
C ALA A 81 -3.24 1.64 -1.69
N LEU A 82 -1.93 1.41 -1.73
CA LEU A 82 -0.92 2.46 -1.67
C LEU A 82 -0.78 3.09 -3.06
N ILE A 83 -0.96 4.40 -3.13
CA ILE A 83 -0.99 5.18 -4.38
C ILE A 83 -0.14 6.45 -4.19
N PRO A 84 0.21 7.19 -5.26
CA PRO A 84 0.76 8.53 -5.14
C PRO A 84 -0.21 9.44 -4.38
N GLU A 85 0.32 10.27 -3.49
CA GLU A 85 -0.47 11.23 -2.71
C GLU A 85 -1.21 12.24 -3.60
N ALA A 86 -0.60 12.64 -4.71
CA ALA A 86 -1.20 13.54 -5.69
C ALA A 86 -2.52 13.00 -6.30
N ASP A 87 -2.70 11.68 -6.32
CA ASP A 87 -3.88 11.03 -6.89
C ASP A 87 -5.00 10.76 -5.87
N ALA A 88 -4.82 11.15 -4.60
CA ALA A 88 -5.73 10.84 -3.51
C ALA A 88 -7.20 11.20 -3.84
N THR A 89 -7.45 12.45 -4.25
CA THR A 89 -8.80 12.94 -4.56
C THR A 89 -9.41 12.21 -5.76
N THR A 90 -8.60 11.94 -6.79
CA THR A 90 -9.02 11.21 -7.99
C THR A 90 -9.43 9.80 -7.61
N ALA A 91 -8.56 9.07 -6.89
CA ALA A 91 -8.79 7.71 -6.43
C ALA A 91 -10.07 7.59 -5.58
N VAL A 92 -10.25 8.47 -4.59
CA VAL A 92 -11.47 8.49 -3.76
C VAL A 92 -12.72 8.67 -4.63
N ARG A 93 -12.74 9.66 -5.53
CA ARG A 93 -13.89 9.91 -6.40
C ARG A 93 -14.24 8.71 -7.28
N ILE A 94 -13.23 8.07 -7.88
CA ILE A 94 -13.44 6.91 -8.76
C ILE A 94 -13.95 5.72 -7.98
N LEU A 95 -13.41 5.47 -6.78
CA LEU A 95 -13.88 4.38 -5.94
C LEU A 95 -15.31 4.64 -5.45
N HIS A 96 -15.66 5.89 -5.09
CA HIS A 96 -17.04 6.24 -4.79
C HIS A 96 -17.98 5.95 -5.97
N GLN A 97 -17.59 6.30 -7.20
CA GLN A 97 -18.39 6.01 -8.40
C GLN A 97 -18.48 4.51 -8.69
N GLU A 98 -17.36 3.79 -8.67
CA GLU A 98 -17.27 2.35 -8.94
C GLU A 98 -18.15 1.56 -7.96
N PHE A 99 -18.22 1.96 -6.70
CA PHE A 99 -19.02 1.31 -5.66
C PHE A 99 -20.40 1.93 -5.43
N GLY A 100 -20.83 2.90 -6.26
CA GLY A 100 -22.18 3.49 -6.20
C GLY A 100 -22.44 4.38 -4.98
N LEU A 101 -21.38 4.94 -4.39
CA LEU A 101 -21.42 5.83 -3.21
C LEU A 101 -21.41 7.32 -3.60
N SER A 102 -21.59 7.65 -4.88
CA SER A 102 -21.60 9.03 -5.40
C SER A 102 -23.00 9.67 -5.39
N GLU A 103 -24.06 8.91 -5.11
CA GLU A 103 -25.42 9.43 -5.00
C GLU A 103 -25.96 9.26 -3.59
N THR A 104 -25.95 10.35 -2.82
CA THR A 104 -26.79 10.48 -1.63
C THR A 104 -28.03 11.30 -2.01
N GLY A 105 -28.86 10.76 -2.89
CA GLY A 105 -30.27 11.14 -2.89
C GLY A 105 -30.91 10.47 -1.69
N ILE A 106 -31.01 11.17 -0.56
CA ILE A 106 -31.95 10.78 0.49
C ILE A 106 -33.35 10.96 -0.12
N PRO A 107 -34.16 9.91 -0.35
CA PRO A 107 -35.55 10.10 -0.68
C PRO A 107 -36.28 10.41 0.64
N GLY A 108 -36.63 11.68 0.85
CA GLY A 108 -37.50 12.12 1.95
C GLY A 108 -36.82 12.89 3.08
N GLY A 109 -36.23 14.04 2.76
CA GLY A 109 -35.96 15.12 3.71
C GLY A 109 -36.91 16.28 3.50
#